data_AF-A0A6B0ZMH9-F1
#
_entry.id   AF-A0A6B0ZMH9-F1
#
_cell.length_a   1.000
_cell.length_b   1.000
_cell.length_c   1.000
_cell.angle_alpha   90.00
_cell.angle_beta   90.00
_cell.angle_gamma   90.00
#
_symmetry.space_group_name_H-M   'P 1'
#
loop_
_entity.id
_entity.type
_entity.pdbx_description
1 polymer ?
#
loop_
_entity_poly.entity_id
_entity_poly.type
_entity_poly.pdbx_seq_one_letter_code
_entity_poly.pdbx_strand_id
1 'polypeptide(L)'
;MTAAVSPAETSDIDIGRLTALADVMLPAAHGMPAVSDVEAVESYLAQVLGWRDDLRQPLVRAVDALDPTSFTVDRLMAFHEEDEDAYVALTSAVAACYYFSPVVRELIGYPGQVAKTYDPYAYTEWVAEGLLDPVVERGPIWREAPE
;
A
#
# COMPACT_ATOMS: atom_id res chain seq x y z
N MET A 1 -7.18 -10.18 16.30
CA MET A 1 -6.42 -11.44 16.42
C MET A 1 -6.04 -11.83 15.00
N THR A 2 -4.95 -11.25 14.49
CA THR A 2 -4.51 -11.47 13.11
C THR A 2 -3.93 -12.88 13.04
N ALA A 3 -4.55 -13.77 12.27
CA ALA A 3 -3.98 -15.07 12.02
C ALA A 3 -2.61 -14.85 11.37
N ALA A 4 -1.56 -15.38 11.99
CA ALA A 4 -0.25 -15.47 11.36
C ALA A 4 -0.43 -16.34 10.11
N VAL A 5 -0.34 -15.71 8.95
CA VAL A 5 -0.34 -16.39 7.66
C VAL A 5 0.95 -17.21 7.57
N SER A 6 0.82 -18.44 7.10
CA SER A 6 1.89 -19.45 7.13
C SER A 6 3.05 -19.06 6.19
N PRO A 7 4.32 -19.27 6.56
CA PRO A 7 5.50 -18.95 5.73
C PRO A 7 5.55 -19.64 4.36
N ALA A 8 4.63 -20.58 4.09
CA ALA A 8 4.48 -21.22 2.78
C ALA A 8 3.92 -20.29 1.69
N GLU A 9 3.23 -19.19 2.04
CA GLU A 9 2.58 -18.33 1.03
C GLU A 9 3.53 -17.39 0.30
N THR A 10 4.82 -17.35 0.62
CA THR A 10 5.83 -16.54 -0.09
C THR A 10 7.03 -17.37 -0.53
N SER A 11 6.94 -18.71 -0.53
CA SER A 11 8.09 -19.60 -0.78
C SER A 11 8.82 -19.35 -2.11
N ASP A 12 8.10 -18.82 -3.09
CA ASP A 12 8.59 -18.62 -4.45
C ASP A 12 9.24 -17.24 -4.64
N ILE A 13 9.22 -16.39 -3.61
CA ILE A 13 9.80 -15.04 -3.63
C ILE A 13 10.96 -15.00 -2.64
N ASP A 14 12.15 -14.68 -3.13
CA ASP A 14 13.30 -14.43 -2.27
C ASP A 14 13.12 -13.09 -1.52
N ILE A 15 12.74 -13.19 -0.25
CA ILE A 15 12.49 -12.05 0.65
C ILE A 15 13.75 -11.20 0.83
N GLY A 16 14.93 -11.81 0.85
CA GLY A 16 16.21 -11.10 1.02
C GLY A 16 16.51 -10.24 -0.20
N ARG A 17 16.34 -10.81 -1.40
CA ARG A 17 16.49 -10.07 -2.67
C ARG A 17 15.46 -8.95 -2.78
N LEU A 18 14.19 -9.24 -2.50
CA LEU A 18 13.13 -8.22 -2.55
C LEU A 18 13.38 -7.07 -1.57
N THR A 19 13.82 -7.37 -0.35
CA THR A 19 14.18 -6.35 0.64
C THR A 19 15.33 -5.46 0.14
N ALA A 20 16.37 -6.06 -0.44
CA ALA A 20 17.50 -5.30 -0.98
C ALA A 20 17.11 -4.41 -2.17
N LEU A 21 16.22 -4.89 -3.06
CA LEU A 21 15.66 -4.05 -4.13
C LEU A 21 14.82 -2.91 -3.54
N ALA A 22 14.01 -3.20 -2.52
CA ALA A 22 13.11 -2.24 -1.89
C ALA A 22 13.86 -1.09 -1.20
N ASP A 23 15.02 -1.35 -0.60
CA ASP A 23 15.85 -0.31 0.03
C ASP A 23 16.41 0.71 -0.98
N VAL A 24 16.58 0.34 -2.24
CA VAL A 24 16.93 1.30 -3.31
C VAL A 24 15.73 2.18 -3.68
N MET A 25 14.52 1.62 -3.63
CA MET A 25 13.28 2.31 -4.02
C MET A 25 12.78 3.25 -2.92
N LEU A 26 12.87 2.82 -1.67
CA LEU A 26 12.42 3.53 -0.47
C LEU A 26 13.53 3.51 0.59
N PRO A 27 14.62 4.26 0.38
CA PRO A 27 15.73 4.36 1.32
C PRO A 27 15.36 5.20 2.55
N ALA A 28 16.16 5.08 3.62
CA ALA A 28 16.07 5.99 4.75
C ALA A 28 16.36 7.44 4.30
N ALA A 29 15.38 8.33 4.44
CA ALA A 29 15.49 9.71 4.00
C ALA A 29 14.50 10.62 4.75
N HIS A 30 14.92 11.86 5.04
CA HIS A 30 14.05 12.88 5.64
C HIS A 30 13.35 12.46 6.95
N GLY A 31 14.01 11.64 7.78
CA GLY A 31 13.44 11.12 9.02
C GLY A 31 12.54 9.90 8.84
N MET A 32 12.39 9.39 7.61
CA MET A 32 11.73 8.12 7.31
C MET A 32 12.76 6.98 7.31
N PRO A 33 12.41 5.79 7.82
CA PRO A 33 13.25 4.60 7.78
C PRO A 33 13.33 4.00 6.36
N ALA A 34 14.35 3.19 6.09
CA ALA A 34 14.35 2.33 4.90
C ALA A 34 13.30 1.22 5.02
N VAL A 35 13.09 0.45 3.95
CA VAL A 35 12.15 -0.68 3.97
C VAL A 35 12.62 -1.78 4.93
N SER A 36 13.91 -2.09 4.91
CA SER A 36 14.54 -3.08 5.80
C SER A 36 14.51 -2.68 7.26
N ASP A 37 14.64 -1.38 7.58
CA ASP A 37 14.65 -0.85 8.96
C ASP A 37 13.36 -1.16 9.73
N VAL A 38 12.24 -1.39 9.03
CA VAL A 38 10.93 -1.71 9.62
C VAL A 38 10.43 -3.09 9.22
N GLU A 39 11.32 -3.94 8.69
CA GLU A 39 11.05 -5.33 8.29
C GLU A 39 9.79 -5.46 7.43
N ALA A 40 9.52 -4.46 6.56
CA ALA A 40 8.20 -4.29 5.97
C ALA A 40 7.81 -5.46 5.05
N VAL A 41 8.76 -5.91 4.23
CA VAL A 41 8.54 -7.01 3.27
C VAL A 41 8.30 -8.31 4.02
N GLU A 42 9.18 -8.65 4.97
CA GLU A 42 9.05 -9.86 5.78
C GLU A 42 7.73 -9.90 6.56
N SER A 43 7.32 -8.75 7.11
CA SER A 43 6.12 -8.65 7.95
C SER A 43 4.80 -8.67 7.17
N TYR A 44 4.76 -8.08 5.96
CA TYR A 44 3.49 -7.74 5.31
C TYR A 44 3.30 -8.32 3.91
N LEU A 45 4.34 -8.85 3.27
CA LEU A 45 4.21 -9.34 1.88
C LEU A 45 3.14 -10.42 1.74
N ALA A 46 3.09 -11.40 2.65
CA ALA A 46 2.09 -12.46 2.62
C ALA A 46 0.66 -11.90 2.67
N GLN A 47 0.43 -10.89 3.52
CA GLN A 47 -0.88 -10.23 3.60
C GLN A 47 -1.22 -9.43 2.35
N VAL A 48 -0.24 -8.71 1.78
CA VAL A 48 -0.41 -7.97 0.53
C VAL A 48 -0.78 -8.92 -0.61
N LEU A 49 -0.09 -10.05 -0.74
CA LEU A 49 -0.40 -11.08 -1.74
C LEU A 49 -1.73 -11.78 -1.45
N GLY A 50 -2.15 -11.89 -0.20
CA GLY A 50 -3.49 -12.37 0.15
C GLY A 50 -4.61 -11.45 -0.34
N TRP A 51 -4.39 -10.14 -0.41
CA TRP A 51 -5.34 -9.17 -0.98
C TRP A 51 -5.22 -9.01 -2.49
N ARG A 52 -4.02 -9.22 -3.04
CA ARG A 52 -3.65 -8.98 -4.43
C ARG A 52 -2.83 -10.16 -4.97
N ASP A 53 -3.46 -11.32 -5.05
CA ASP A 53 -2.80 -12.55 -5.54
C ASP A 53 -2.33 -12.42 -6.99
N ASP A 54 -2.96 -11.53 -7.76
CA ASP A 54 -2.55 -11.15 -9.12
C ASP A 54 -1.12 -10.61 -9.20
N LEU A 55 -0.59 -10.04 -8.12
CA LEU A 55 0.78 -9.52 -8.07
C LEU A 55 1.84 -10.61 -7.92
N ARG A 56 1.46 -11.82 -7.49
CA ARG A 56 2.41 -12.88 -7.11
C ARG A 56 3.35 -13.26 -8.25
N GLN A 57 2.79 -13.66 -9.39
CA GLN A 57 3.58 -14.14 -10.53
C GLN A 57 4.46 -13.03 -11.14
N PRO A 58 3.96 -11.82 -11.41
CA PRO A 58 4.81 -10.73 -11.89
C PRO A 58 5.89 -10.31 -10.87
N LEU A 59 5.61 -10.38 -9.56
CA LEU A 59 6.61 -10.07 -8.53
C LEU A 59 7.75 -11.08 -8.51
N VAL A 60 7.46 -12.39 -8.64
CA VAL A 60 8.50 -13.42 -8.78
C VAL A 60 9.41 -13.10 -9.97
N ARG A 61 8.83 -12.78 -11.13
CA ARG A 61 9.61 -12.39 -12.32
C ARG A 61 10.50 -11.18 -12.07
N ALA A 62 9.99 -10.16 -11.39
CA ALA A 62 10.77 -8.96 -11.07
C ALA A 62 11.97 -9.28 -10.17
N VAL A 63 11.75 -10.07 -9.10
CA VAL A 63 12.80 -10.46 -8.14
C VAL A 63 13.88 -11.35 -8.77
N ASP A 64 13.48 -12.21 -9.72
CA ASP A 64 14.41 -13.07 -10.47
C ASP A 64 15.21 -12.28 -11.52
N ALA A 65 14.57 -11.33 -12.21
CA ALA A 65 15.18 -10.58 -13.30
C ALA A 65 16.16 -9.48 -12.84
N LEU A 66 15.93 -8.89 -11.67
CA LEU A 66 16.71 -7.76 -11.16
C LEU A 66 17.80 -8.23 -10.19
N ASP A 67 19.05 -7.86 -10.45
CA ASP A 67 20.17 -8.13 -9.54
C ASP A 67 20.26 -7.02 -8.46
N PRO A 68 20.05 -7.35 -7.16
CA PRO A 68 20.10 -6.37 -6.09
C PRO A 68 21.46 -5.67 -5.94
N THR A 69 22.55 -6.30 -6.36
CA THR A 69 23.90 -5.74 -6.20
C THR A 69 24.21 -4.60 -7.17
N SER A 70 23.53 -4.58 -8.31
CA SER A 70 23.66 -3.54 -9.34
C SER A 70 22.39 -2.70 -9.54
N PHE A 71 21.38 -2.91 -8.69
CA PHE A 71 20.07 -2.29 -8.85
C PHE A 71 20.13 -0.79 -8.55
N THR A 72 19.49 0.00 -9.41
CA THR A 72 19.41 1.47 -9.31
C THR A 72 18.03 1.94 -9.74
N VAL A 73 17.69 3.19 -9.43
CA VAL A 73 16.45 3.82 -9.93
C VAL A 73 16.41 3.88 -11.46
N ASP A 74 17.54 4.15 -12.11
CA ASP A 74 17.61 4.14 -13.59
C ASP A 74 17.35 2.73 -14.15
N ARG A 75 17.87 1.68 -13.48
CA ARG A 75 17.58 0.30 -13.88
C ARG A 75 16.11 -0.04 -13.70
N LEU A 76 15.49 0.40 -12.61
CA LEU A 76 14.06 0.24 -12.36
C LEU A 76 13.23 0.91 -13.47
N MET A 77 13.60 2.12 -13.90
CA MET A 77 12.92 2.82 -14.99
C MET A 77 13.09 2.10 -16.33
N ALA A 78 14.27 1.58 -16.64
CA ALA A 78 14.48 0.76 -17.84
C ALA A 78 13.67 -0.54 -17.79
N PHE A 79 13.51 -1.14 -16.60
CA PHE A 79 12.75 -2.37 -16.41
C PHE A 79 11.25 -2.19 -16.69
N HIS A 80 10.69 -1.01 -16.45
CA HIS A 80 9.30 -0.69 -16.79
C HIS A 80 8.98 -0.91 -18.27
N GLU A 81 9.90 -0.58 -19.16
CA GLU A 81 9.75 -0.77 -20.61
C GLU A 81 9.93 -2.24 -21.03
N GLU A 82 10.60 -3.06 -20.20
CA GLU A 82 10.87 -4.47 -20.48
C GLU A 82 9.73 -5.39 -20.03
N ASP A 83 9.18 -5.16 -18.83
CA ASP A 83 8.06 -5.91 -18.25
C ASP A 83 7.24 -4.97 -17.34
N GLU A 84 6.25 -4.31 -17.92
CA GLU A 84 5.38 -3.36 -17.22
C GLU A 84 4.65 -4.00 -16.05
N ASP A 85 4.13 -5.22 -16.22
CA ASP A 85 3.39 -5.93 -15.17
C ASP A 85 4.30 -6.27 -13.97
N ALA A 86 5.53 -6.73 -14.24
CA ALA A 86 6.50 -7.04 -13.19
C ALA A 86 6.97 -5.76 -12.46
N TYR A 87 7.17 -4.65 -13.19
CA TYR A 87 7.44 -3.34 -12.60
C TYR A 87 6.30 -2.89 -11.67
N VAL A 88 5.05 -2.98 -12.13
CA VAL A 88 3.87 -2.58 -11.36
C VAL A 88 3.75 -3.44 -10.11
N ALA A 89 3.97 -4.75 -10.21
CA ALA A 89 3.91 -5.64 -9.06
C ALA A 89 5.02 -5.36 -8.04
N LEU A 90 6.26 -5.15 -8.48
CA LEU A 90 7.37 -4.80 -7.60
C LEU A 90 7.10 -3.50 -6.83
N THR A 91 6.78 -2.42 -7.56
CA THR A 91 6.54 -1.11 -6.96
C THR A 91 5.33 -1.11 -6.04
N SER A 92 4.23 -1.74 -6.45
CA SER A 92 3.01 -1.82 -5.66
C SER A 92 3.20 -2.65 -4.40
N ALA A 93 3.84 -3.82 -4.49
CA ALA A 93 4.06 -4.69 -3.34
C ALA A 93 4.99 -4.03 -2.31
N VAL A 94 6.09 -3.43 -2.76
CA VAL A 94 7.03 -2.70 -1.88
C VAL A 94 6.34 -1.53 -1.19
N ALA A 95 5.63 -0.68 -1.94
CA ALA A 95 4.91 0.45 -1.37
C ALA A 95 3.82 0.01 -0.39
N ALA A 96 3.05 -1.03 -0.74
CA ALA A 96 2.02 -1.57 0.13
C ALA A 96 2.60 -2.11 1.44
N CYS A 97 3.67 -2.90 1.39
CA CYS A 97 4.34 -3.39 2.59
C CYS A 97 4.85 -2.25 3.47
N TYR A 98 5.54 -1.27 2.87
CA TYR A 98 6.12 -0.15 3.60
C TYR A 98 5.06 0.72 4.29
N TYR A 99 4.04 1.17 3.55
CA TYR A 99 3.00 2.03 4.11
C TYR A 99 1.95 1.28 4.95
N PHE A 100 1.99 -0.05 4.95
CA PHE A 100 1.17 -0.84 5.87
C PHE A 100 1.84 -0.99 7.26
N SER A 101 3.17 -0.82 7.33
CA SER A 101 3.91 -0.79 8.60
C SER A 101 3.32 0.23 9.58
N PRO A 102 2.93 -0.18 10.81
CA PRO A 102 2.45 0.73 11.85
C PRO A 102 3.43 1.86 12.16
N VAL A 103 4.74 1.56 12.14
CA VAL A 103 5.81 2.54 12.36
C VAL A 103 5.75 3.64 11.30
N VAL A 104 5.70 3.25 10.02
CA VAL A 104 5.63 4.21 8.91
C VAL A 104 4.32 4.99 8.95
N ARG A 105 3.19 4.33 9.24
CA ARG A 105 1.88 4.99 9.37
C ARG A 105 1.85 6.05 10.47
N GLU A 106 2.48 5.77 11.61
CA GLU A 106 2.62 6.73 12.70
C GLU A 106 3.46 7.93 12.28
N LEU A 107 4.62 7.69 11.63
CA LEU A 107 5.51 8.75 11.15
C LEU A 107 4.82 9.71 10.16
N ILE A 108 3.98 9.18 9.26
CA ILE A 108 3.23 10.01 8.30
C ILE A 108 1.93 10.57 8.86
N GLY A 109 1.60 10.28 10.13
CA GLY A 109 0.37 10.75 10.78
C GLY A 109 -0.90 10.14 10.19
N TYR A 110 -0.84 8.91 9.66
CA TYR A 110 -1.98 8.21 9.08
C TYR A 110 -2.61 7.23 10.09
N PRO A 111 -3.75 7.60 10.73
CA PRO A 111 -4.39 6.75 11.74
C PRO A 111 -5.05 5.50 11.16
N GLY A 112 -5.05 5.33 9.83
CA GLY A 112 -5.87 4.35 9.14
C GLY A 112 -7.27 4.85 8.84
N GLN A 113 -8.14 3.94 8.43
CA GLN A 113 -9.57 4.23 8.27
C GLN A 113 -10.23 4.33 9.65
N VAL A 114 -10.56 5.55 10.04
CA VAL A 114 -11.31 5.83 11.27
C VAL A 114 -12.71 6.27 10.89
N ALA A 115 -13.74 5.63 11.46
CA ALA A 115 -15.11 6.08 11.31
C ALA A 115 -15.24 7.47 11.94
N LYS A 116 -15.40 8.50 11.11
CA LYS A 116 -15.70 9.85 11.59
C LYS A 116 -17.21 9.97 11.73
N THR A 117 -17.69 10.11 12.97
CA THR A 117 -19.08 10.50 13.22
C THR A 117 -19.21 12.00 12.93
N TYR A 118 -19.87 12.35 11.83
CA TYR A 118 -20.21 13.73 11.48
C TYR A 118 -21.72 13.91 11.72
N ASP A 119 -22.08 14.92 12.50
CA ASP A 119 -23.48 15.36 12.60
C ASP A 119 -23.70 16.46 11.55
N PRO A 120 -24.44 16.17 10.45
CA PRO A 120 -24.70 17.15 9.40
C PRO A 120 -25.60 18.31 9.86
N TYR A 121 -26.19 18.23 11.05
CA TYR A 121 -27.05 19.25 11.63
C TYR A 121 -26.44 19.96 12.84
N ALA A 122 -25.23 19.56 13.28
CA ALA A 122 -24.52 20.29 14.32
C ALA A 122 -24.14 21.67 13.78
N TYR A 123 -24.69 22.71 14.44
CA TYR A 123 -24.52 24.16 14.21
C TYR A 123 -23.42 24.53 13.21
N THR A 124 -23.77 24.54 11.93
CA THR A 124 -22.87 24.89 10.85
C THR A 124 -23.55 25.90 9.94
N GLU A 125 -22.83 26.99 9.63
CA GLU A 125 -23.38 28.15 8.90
C GLU A 125 -23.98 27.74 7.54
N TRP A 126 -23.41 26.74 6.88
CA TRP A 126 -23.91 26.22 5.61
C TRP A 126 -25.27 25.51 5.68
N VAL A 127 -25.67 24.98 6.84
CA VAL A 127 -27.02 24.45 7.05
C VAL A 127 -28.01 25.60 7.27
N ALA A 128 -27.61 26.61 8.05
CA ALA A 128 -28.45 27.78 8.34
C ALA A 128 -28.67 28.67 7.10
N GLU A 129 -27.70 28.73 6.19
CA GLU A 129 -27.77 29.49 4.94
C GLU A 129 -28.48 28.73 3.79
N GLY A 130 -28.97 27.51 4.06
CA GLY A 130 -29.69 26.71 3.06
C GLY A 130 -28.80 26.18 1.93
N LEU A 131 -27.46 26.19 2.09
CA LEU A 131 -26.54 25.71 1.05
C LEU A 131 -26.70 24.21 0.78
N LEU A 132 -27.23 23.45 1.75
CA LEU A 132 -27.50 22.02 1.61
C LEU A 132 -28.95 21.71 1.20
N ASP A 133 -29.84 22.71 1.12
CA ASP A 133 -31.25 22.48 0.79
C ASP A 133 -31.43 21.74 -0.55
N PRO A 134 -30.70 22.07 -1.64
CA PRO A 134 -30.82 21.32 -2.89
C PRO A 134 -30.41 19.85 -2.75
N VAL A 135 -29.48 19.53 -1.85
CA VAL A 135 -29.01 18.14 -1.61
C VAL A 135 -30.03 17.38 -0.77
N VAL A 136 -30.62 18.04 0.23
CA VAL A 136 -31.69 17.49 1.07
C VAL A 136 -32.95 17.23 0.24
N GLU A 137 -33.38 18.21 -0.55
CA GLU A 137 -34.57 18.13 -1.41
C GLU A 137 -34.43 17.06 -2.50
N ARG A 138 -33.22 16.87 -3.05
CA ARG A 138 -32.94 15.82 -4.03
C ARG A 138 -33.16 14.41 -3.46
N GLY A 139 -32.97 14.23 -2.15
CA GLY A 139 -33.07 12.93 -1.49
C GLY A 139 -31.86 12.00 -1.71
N PRO A 140 -31.90 10.79 -1.12
CA PRO A 140 -30.80 9.83 -1.18
C PRO A 140 -30.60 9.29 -2.60
N ILE A 141 -29.35 9.35 -3.08
CA ILE A 141 -28.93 8.78 -4.38
C ILE A 141 -28.03 7.54 -4.21
N TRP A 142 -27.79 7.13 -2.97
CA TRP A 142 -26.95 5.97 -2.66
C TRP A 142 -27.76 4.67 -2.79
N ARG A 143 -27.07 3.55 -2.99
CA ARG A 143 -27.67 2.20 -3.04
C ARG A 143 -27.50 1.51 -1.70
N GLU A 144 -28.55 0.87 -1.20
CA GLU A 144 -28.48 0.05 0.02
C GLU A 144 -27.34 -0.94 -0.08
N ALA A 145 -26.49 -0.92 0.96
CA ALA A 145 -25.51 -1.95 1.15
C ALA A 145 -26.29 -3.27 1.34
N PRO A 146 -25.94 -4.34 0.62
CA PRO A 146 -26.58 -5.63 0.81
C PRO A 146 -26.39 -6.11 2.25
N GLU A 147 -27.40 -6.80 2.79
CA GLU A 147 -27.35 -7.47 4.10
C GLU A 147 -26.22 -8.52 4.19
#